data_AF-A0A7S0QP72-F1
#
_entry.id   AF-A0A7S0QP72-F1
#
_cell.length_a   1.000
_cell.length_b   1.000
_cell.length_c   1.000
_cell.angle_alpha   90.00
_cell.angle_beta   90.00
_cell.angle_gamma   90.00
#
_symmetry.space_group_name_H-M   'P 1'
#
loop_
_entity.id
_entity.type
_entity.pdbx_description
1 polymer ?
#
loop_
_entity_poly.entity_id
_entity_poly.type
_entity_poly.pdbx_seq_one_letter_code
_entity_poly.pdbx_strand_id
1 'polypeptide(L)'
;GVLSAVLGGALADRLTAVDPRARLWVPAAGSLLAVPLWVGACQAESFYGSIALLLGEYIVAECWFGPTIAALYTATPKEVQGTAQGLFTVLNAVGNVMPLAIGALHHDSPLRDVMAVTVSAAYAFSGLFFLLAAEHLPPAPAPPAAATEPAPASPARTEG
;
A
#
# COMPACT_ATOMS: atom_id res chain seq x y z
N GLY A 1 2.67 -8.91 7.16
CA GLY A 1 1.24 -8.83 6.80
C GLY A 1 0.51 -7.78 7.61
N VAL A 2 -0.51 -8.17 8.38
CA VAL A 2 -1.46 -7.23 9.04
C VAL A 2 -0.78 -6.09 9.81
N LEU A 3 0.24 -6.39 10.63
CA LEU A 3 0.95 -5.36 11.39
C LEU A 3 1.59 -4.31 10.48
N SER A 4 2.23 -4.74 9.40
CA SER A 4 2.84 -3.85 8.41
C SER A 4 1.79 -3.01 7.69
N ALA A 5 0.67 -3.62 7.29
CA ALA A 5 -0.43 -2.90 6.64
C ALA A 5 -1.01 -1.79 7.54
N VAL A 6 -1.19 -2.09 8.83
CA VAL A 6 -1.71 -1.13 9.82
C VAL A 6 -0.70 -0.03 10.11
N LEU A 7 0.54 -0.38 10.43
CA LEU A 7 1.58 0.61 10.74
C LEU A 7 1.94 1.46 9.52
N GLY A 8 2.00 0.83 8.35
CA GLY A 8 2.22 1.47 7.06
C GLY A 8 1.12 2.46 6.70
N GLY A 9 -0.15 2.06 6.88
CA GLY A 9 -1.29 2.95 6.70
C GLY A 9 -1.24 4.15 7.65
N ALA A 10 -1.00 3.91 8.94
CA ALA A 10 -0.89 4.98 9.94
C ALA A 10 0.26 5.94 9.63
N LEU A 11 1.40 5.44 9.15
CA LEU A 11 2.54 6.25 8.72
C LEU A 11 2.18 7.08 7.48
N ALA A 12 1.55 6.46 6.48
CA ALA A 12 1.12 7.14 5.27
C ALA A 12 0.12 8.26 5.57
N ASP A 13 -0.86 8.03 6.45
CA ASP A 13 -1.85 9.03 6.83
C ASP A 13 -1.20 10.23 7.53
N ARG A 14 -0.24 9.99 8.43
CA ARG A 14 0.52 11.06 9.09
C ARG A 14 1.32 11.91 8.10
N LEU A 15 1.97 11.27 7.12
CA LEU A 15 2.77 11.99 6.13
C LEU A 15 1.88 12.68 5.08
N THR A 16 0.69 12.14 4.80
CA THR A 16 -0.29 12.74 3.89
C THR A 16 -0.80 14.09 4.41
N ALA A 17 -0.77 14.31 5.73
CA ALA A 17 -1.09 15.61 6.31
C ALA A 17 -0.11 16.73 5.91
N VAL A 18 1.11 16.36 5.47
CA VAL A 18 2.14 17.29 5.00
C VAL A 18 2.16 17.36 3.47
N ASP A 19 2.15 16.21 2.80
CA ASP A 19 2.12 16.11 1.34
C ASP A 19 1.16 14.98 0.89
N PRO A 20 0.09 15.29 0.12
CA PRO A 20 -0.84 14.28 -0.40
C PRO A 20 -0.16 13.11 -1.13
N ARG A 21 0.99 13.35 -1.78
CA ARG A 21 1.78 12.34 -2.50
C ARG A 21 2.40 11.32 -1.58
N ALA A 22 2.65 11.68 -0.32
CA ALA A 22 3.26 10.80 0.66
C ALA A 22 2.44 9.52 0.90
N ARG A 23 1.13 9.56 0.63
CA ARG A 23 0.26 8.38 0.63
C ARG A 23 0.83 7.24 -0.23
N LEU A 24 1.40 7.54 -1.40
CA LEU A 24 1.97 6.53 -2.30
C LEU A 24 3.50 6.44 -2.22
N TRP A 25 4.18 7.42 -1.62
CA TRP A 25 5.62 7.29 -1.34
C TRP A 25 5.93 6.24 -0.29
N VAL A 26 5.08 6.07 0.73
CA VAL A 26 5.26 5.02 1.75
C VAL A 26 5.31 3.62 1.13
N PRO A 27 4.31 3.18 0.34
CA PRO A 27 4.38 1.88 -0.32
C PRO A 27 5.46 1.79 -1.41
N ALA A 28 5.81 2.90 -2.06
CA ALA A 28 6.95 2.93 -2.96
C ALA A 28 8.26 2.59 -2.22
N ALA A 29 8.53 3.28 -1.11
CA ALA A 29 9.70 3.04 -0.29
C ALA A 29 9.71 1.62 0.29
N GLY A 30 8.55 1.14 0.77
CA GLY A 30 8.39 -0.23 1.27
C GLY A 30 8.73 -1.27 0.20
N SER A 31 8.23 -1.10 -1.03
CA SER A 31 8.53 -1.99 -2.15
C SER A 31 10.01 -1.98 -2.52
N LEU A 32 10.64 -0.80 -2.60
CA LEU A 32 12.06 -0.70 -2.96
C LEU A 32 12.98 -1.25 -1.85
N LEU A 33 12.64 -1.06 -0.58
CA LEU A 33 13.38 -1.63 0.55
C LEU A 33 13.18 -3.14 0.69
N ALA A 34 12.06 -3.68 0.20
CA ALA A 34 11.82 -5.12 0.16
C ALA A 34 12.82 -5.85 -0.76
N VAL A 35 13.32 -5.20 -1.82
CA VAL A 35 14.27 -5.80 -2.77
C VAL A 35 15.53 -6.36 -2.10
N PRO A 36 16.35 -5.56 -1.39
CA PRO A 36 17.56 -6.09 -0.75
C PRO A 36 17.26 -7.12 0.35
N LEU A 37 16.13 -6.98 1.06
CA LEU A 37 15.72 -7.94 2.09
C LEU A 37 15.32 -9.29 1.50
N TRP A 38 14.59 -9.26 0.38
CA TRP A 38 14.19 -10.45 -0.36
C TRP A 38 15.38 -11.19 -0.96
N VAL A 39 16.27 -10.46 -1.67
CA VAL A 39 17.51 -11.04 -2.22
C VAL A 39 18.35 -11.68 -1.12
N GLY A 40 18.52 -10.97 0.01
CA GLY A 40 19.21 -11.49 1.18
C GLY A 40 18.53 -12.76 1.73
N ALA A 41 17.21 -12.79 1.81
CA ALA A 41 16.46 -13.95 2.27
C ALA A 41 16.66 -15.17 1.37
N CYS A 42 16.69 -14.99 0.04
CA CYS A 42 16.95 -16.06 -0.93
C CYS A 42 18.39 -16.58 -0.91
N GLN A 43 19.35 -15.71 -0.58
CA GLN A 43 20.79 -16.01 -0.63
C GLN A 43 21.40 -16.39 0.73
N ALA A 44 20.64 -16.25 1.82
CA ALA A 44 21.12 -16.59 3.16
C ALA A 44 21.52 -18.07 3.27
N GLU A 45 22.71 -18.31 3.83
CA GLU A 45 23.24 -19.66 4.06
C GLU A 45 22.61 -20.36 5.27
N SER A 46 22.00 -19.59 6.17
CA SER A 46 21.34 -20.11 7.38
C SER A 46 19.83 -19.92 7.32
N PHE A 47 19.09 -20.92 7.81
CA PHE A 47 17.64 -20.86 7.96
C PHE A 47 17.20 -19.64 8.76
N TYR A 48 17.84 -19.39 9.92
CA TYR A 48 17.50 -18.26 10.78
C TYR A 48 17.77 -16.91 10.11
N GLY A 49 18.85 -16.79 9.34
CA GLY A 49 19.15 -15.58 8.57
C GLY A 49 18.08 -15.32 7.49
N SER A 50 17.70 -16.36 6.75
CA SER A 50 16.64 -16.28 5.74
C SER A 50 15.31 -15.84 6.35
N ILE A 51 14.89 -16.47 7.46
CA ILE A 51 13.64 -16.12 8.16
C ILE A 51 13.67 -14.70 8.74
N ALA A 52 14.80 -14.25 9.30
CA ALA A 52 14.91 -12.89 9.84
C ALA A 52 14.80 -11.82 8.74
N LEU A 53 15.44 -12.05 7.59
CA LEU A 53 15.36 -11.15 6.44
C LEU A 53 13.97 -11.16 5.82
N LEU A 54 13.34 -12.33 5.71
CA LEU A 54 11.96 -12.48 5.26
C LEU A 54 10.96 -11.78 6.21
N LEU A 55 11.20 -11.83 7.52
CA LEU A 55 10.40 -11.09 8.49
C LEU A 55 10.52 -9.57 8.27
N GLY A 56 11.76 -9.08 8.10
CA GLY A 56 12.01 -7.68 7.79
C GLY A 56 11.34 -7.25 6.50
N GLU A 57 11.42 -8.09 5.48
CA GLU A 57 10.75 -7.92 4.19
C GLU A 57 9.24 -7.78 4.37
N TYR A 58 8.57 -8.69 5.08
CA TYR A 58 7.12 -8.60 5.33
C TYR A 58 6.70 -7.40 6.19
N ILE A 59 7.62 -6.82 6.97
CA ILE A 59 7.35 -5.61 7.76
C ILE A 59 7.33 -4.37 6.85
N VAL A 60 8.18 -4.32 5.82
CA VAL A 60 8.25 -3.17 4.92
C VAL A 60 7.39 -3.32 3.67
N ALA A 61 7.28 -4.53 3.12
CA ALA A 61 6.61 -4.80 1.85
C ALA A 61 5.09 -4.67 1.97
N GLU A 62 4.51 -5.10 3.09
CA GLU A 62 3.05 -5.22 3.29
C GLU A 62 2.36 -3.90 3.71
N CYS A 63 3.08 -2.78 3.70
CA CYS A 63 2.55 -1.46 4.07
C CYS A 63 1.60 -0.87 3.03
N TRP A 64 1.46 -1.52 1.87
CA TRP A 64 0.80 -0.99 0.69
C TRP A 64 -0.72 -1.04 0.71
N PHE A 65 -1.30 -1.98 1.45
CA PHE A 65 -2.73 -2.26 1.34
C PHE A 65 -3.58 -1.03 1.71
N GLY A 66 -3.37 -0.47 2.91
CA GLY A 66 -4.13 0.69 3.39
C GLY A 66 -4.02 1.92 2.49
N PRO A 67 -2.80 2.41 2.17
CA PRO A 67 -2.62 3.58 1.33
C PRO A 67 -3.16 3.41 -0.09
N THR A 68 -3.09 2.21 -0.66
CA THR A 68 -3.62 1.92 -2.01
C THR A 68 -5.14 2.01 -2.04
N ILE A 69 -5.83 1.41 -1.06
CA ILE A 69 -7.29 1.51 -0.96
C ILE A 69 -7.74 2.96 -0.72
N ALA A 70 -7.04 3.69 0.15
CA ALA A 70 -7.34 5.10 0.39
C ALA A 70 -7.16 5.95 -0.87
N ALA A 71 -6.10 5.71 -1.64
CA ALA A 71 -5.87 6.37 -2.93
C ALA A 71 -6.98 6.02 -3.95
N LEU A 72 -7.37 4.75 -4.04
CA LEU A 72 -8.44 4.28 -4.93
C LEU A 72 -9.76 5.01 -4.65
N TYR A 73 -10.17 5.11 -3.40
CA TYR A 73 -11.40 5.79 -3.00
C TYR A 73 -11.32 7.32 -3.11
N THR A 74 -10.12 7.89 -2.97
CA THR A 74 -9.92 9.33 -3.20
C THR A 74 -10.03 9.67 -4.68
N ALA A 75 -9.57 8.78 -5.56
CA ALA A 75 -9.56 8.98 -7.01
C ALA A 75 -10.91 8.63 -7.69
N THR A 76 -11.87 8.06 -6.97
CA THR A 76 -13.13 7.56 -7.54
C THR A 76 -14.36 8.22 -6.91
N PRO A 77 -15.37 8.59 -7.72
CA PRO A 77 -16.66 9.05 -7.20
C PRO A 77 -17.31 8.00 -6.29
N LYS A 78 -18.01 8.45 -5.24
CA LYS A 78 -18.59 7.57 -4.22
C LYS A 78 -19.55 6.54 -4.81
N GLU A 79 -20.24 6.89 -5.88
CA GLU A 79 -21.25 6.09 -6.56
C GLU A 79 -20.65 4.85 -7.23
N VAL A 80 -19.35 4.88 -7.56
CA VAL A 80 -18.66 3.80 -8.29
C VAL A 80 -17.53 3.13 -7.49
N GLN A 81 -17.34 3.51 -6.22
CA GLN A 81 -16.29 2.94 -5.36
C GLN A 81 -16.38 1.41 -5.22
N GLY A 82 -17.60 0.86 -5.18
CA GLY A 82 -17.81 -0.59 -5.16
C GLY A 82 -17.29 -1.28 -6.43
N THR A 83 -17.54 -0.69 -7.60
CA THR A 83 -17.02 -1.20 -8.88
C THR A 83 -15.50 -1.06 -8.95
N ALA A 84 -14.95 0.06 -8.49
CA ALA A 84 -13.51 0.28 -8.43
C ALA A 84 -12.81 -0.75 -7.54
N GLN A 85 -13.37 -1.04 -6.35
CA GLN A 85 -12.87 -2.06 -5.44
C GLN A 85 -12.95 -3.47 -6.05
N GLY A 86 -14.04 -3.77 -6.76
CA GLY A 86 -14.21 -5.02 -7.50
C GLY A 86 -13.13 -5.19 -8.57
N LEU A 87 -12.90 -4.16 -9.39
CA LEU A 87 -11.86 -4.18 -10.42
C LEU A 87 -10.47 -4.35 -9.82
N PHE A 88 -10.16 -3.61 -8.75
CA PHE A 88 -8.89 -3.76 -8.02
C PHE A 88 -8.69 -5.18 -7.48
N THR A 89 -9.75 -5.82 -6.99
CA THR A 89 -9.71 -7.21 -6.53
C THR A 89 -9.44 -8.19 -7.68
N VAL A 90 -10.07 -7.99 -8.84
CA VAL A 90 -9.83 -8.81 -10.04
C VAL A 90 -8.39 -8.64 -10.54
N LEU A 91 -7.84 -7.43 -10.53
CA LEU A 91 -6.44 -7.19 -10.89
C LEU A 91 -5.47 -7.91 -9.93
N ASN A 92 -5.74 -7.88 -8.63
CA ASN A 92 -4.98 -8.68 -7.67
C ASN A 92 -5.11 -10.18 -7.93
N ALA A 93 -6.28 -10.66 -8.37
CA ALA A 93 -6.46 -12.06 -8.73
C ALA A 93 -5.56 -12.48 -9.90
N VAL A 94 -5.39 -11.62 -10.92
CA VAL A 94 -4.45 -11.84 -12.03
C VAL A 94 -3.00 -11.97 -11.55
N GLY A 95 -2.62 -11.26 -10.49
CA GLY A 95 -1.31 -11.41 -9.85
C GLY A 95 -0.98 -12.85 -9.41
N ASN A 96 -2.00 -13.69 -9.14
CA ASN A 96 -1.80 -15.10 -8.79
C ASN A 96 -1.32 -15.99 -9.95
N VAL A 97 -1.15 -15.44 -11.15
CA VAL A 97 -0.45 -16.12 -12.25
C VAL A 97 1.06 -16.20 -11.96
N MET A 98 1.60 -15.34 -11.09
CA MET A 98 3.05 -15.27 -10.87
C MET A 98 3.70 -16.56 -10.33
N PRO A 99 3.14 -17.27 -9.33
CA PRO A 99 3.66 -18.56 -8.91
C PRO A 99 3.75 -19.59 -10.04
N LEU A 100 2.77 -19.62 -10.95
CA LEU A 100 2.80 -20.51 -12.12
C LEU A 100 3.96 -20.15 -13.06
N ALA A 101 4.18 -18.86 -13.32
CA ALA A 101 5.28 -18.42 -14.16
C ALA A 101 6.65 -18.72 -13.52
N ILE A 102 6.81 -18.50 -12.20
CA ILE A 102 8.03 -18.88 -11.46
C ILE A 102 8.25 -20.40 -11.58
N GLY A 103 7.19 -21.19 -11.44
CA GLY A 103 7.20 -22.64 -11.65
C GLY A 103 7.75 -23.03 -13.03
N ALA A 104 7.28 -22.36 -14.08
CA ALA A 104 7.75 -22.60 -15.45
C ALA A 104 9.20 -22.15 -15.68
N LEU A 105 9.62 -21.05 -15.05
CA LEU A 105 10.96 -20.44 -15.24
C LEU A 105 12.09 -21.20 -14.52
N HIS A 106 11.80 -21.97 -13.47
CA HIS A 106 12.84 -22.64 -12.69
C HIS A 106 13.41 -23.91 -13.33
N HIS A 107 12.89 -24.36 -14.48
CA HIS A 107 13.30 -25.62 -15.10
C HIS A 107 14.83 -25.72 -15.29
N ASP A 108 15.46 -24.62 -15.72
CA ASP A 108 16.90 -24.57 -16.04
C ASP A 108 17.72 -23.71 -15.07
N SER A 109 17.11 -23.22 -13.98
CA SER A 109 17.76 -22.30 -13.04
C SER A 109 17.40 -22.60 -11.60
N PRO A 110 18.32 -22.42 -10.64
CA PRO A 110 18.01 -22.63 -9.23
C PRO A 110 16.82 -21.77 -8.79
N LEU A 111 15.85 -22.40 -8.12
CA LEU A 111 14.61 -21.71 -7.69
C LEU A 111 14.91 -20.44 -6.88
N ARG A 112 15.95 -20.46 -6.04
CA ARG A 112 16.37 -19.30 -5.24
C ARG A 112 16.74 -18.09 -6.12
N ASP A 113 17.37 -18.33 -7.27
CA ASP A 113 17.84 -17.27 -8.17
C ASP A 113 16.67 -16.73 -9.00
N VAL A 114 15.79 -17.63 -9.46
CA VAL A 114 14.54 -17.24 -10.14
C VAL A 114 13.68 -16.40 -9.22
N MET A 115 13.46 -16.84 -7.98
CA MET A 115 12.71 -16.08 -6.98
C MET A 115 13.38 -14.74 -6.65
N ALA A 116 14.71 -14.72 -6.48
CA ALA A 116 15.43 -13.50 -6.21
C ALA A 116 15.25 -12.47 -7.33
N VAL A 117 15.29 -12.89 -8.60
CA VAL A 117 15.13 -11.98 -9.74
C VAL A 117 13.68 -11.56 -9.96
N THR A 118 12.75 -12.51 -10.04
CA THR A 118 11.36 -12.23 -10.43
C THR A 118 10.62 -11.40 -9.40
N VAL A 119 10.75 -11.73 -8.11
CA VAL A 119 10.08 -10.99 -7.03
C VAL A 119 10.72 -9.62 -6.82
N SER A 120 12.05 -9.52 -6.91
CA SER A 120 12.73 -8.21 -6.85
C SER A 120 12.32 -7.30 -8.00
N ALA A 121 12.20 -7.85 -9.22
CA ALA A 121 11.70 -7.10 -10.36
C ALA A 121 10.26 -6.63 -10.11
N ALA A 122 9.38 -7.49 -9.60
CA ALA A 122 8.01 -7.12 -9.24
C ALA A 122 7.98 -6.00 -8.19
N TYR A 123 8.84 -6.05 -7.18
CA TYR A 123 8.97 -4.97 -6.18
C TYR A 123 9.48 -3.66 -6.78
N ALA A 124 10.49 -3.72 -7.65
CA ALA A 124 10.99 -2.54 -8.34
C ALA A 124 9.92 -1.90 -9.24
N PHE A 125 9.18 -2.73 -10.00
CA PHE A 125 8.05 -2.26 -10.81
C PHE A 125 6.95 -1.65 -9.94
N SER A 126 6.56 -2.33 -8.87
CA SER A 126 5.56 -1.82 -7.91
C SER A 126 5.98 -0.46 -7.34
N GLY A 127 7.22 -0.33 -6.88
CA GLY A 127 7.77 0.92 -6.38
C GLY A 127 7.73 2.04 -7.42
N LEU A 128 8.10 1.76 -8.66
CA LEU A 128 8.01 2.71 -9.77
C LEU A 128 6.56 3.14 -10.03
N PHE A 129 5.61 2.20 -10.11
CA PHE A 129 4.20 2.52 -10.34
C PHE A 129 3.61 3.34 -9.20
N PHE A 130 4.00 3.09 -7.94
CA PHE A 130 3.58 3.92 -6.82
C PHE A 130 4.11 5.35 -6.93
N LEU A 131 5.37 5.53 -7.33
CA LEU A 131 5.94 6.87 -7.55
C LEU A 131 5.22 7.60 -8.69
N LEU A 132 4.97 6.93 -9.81
CA LEU A 132 4.24 7.51 -10.95
C LEU A 132 2.79 7.85 -10.57
N ALA A 133 2.12 6.98 -9.82
CA ALA A 133 0.76 7.22 -9.34
C ALA A 133 0.69 8.38 -8.33
N ALA A 134 1.74 8.60 -7.53
CA ALA A 134 1.83 9.71 -6.58
C ALA A 134 1.69 11.07 -7.28
N GLU A 135 2.21 11.20 -8.50
CA GLU A 135 2.12 12.45 -9.28
C GLU A 135 0.70 12.77 -9.76
N HIS A 136 -0.17 11.76 -9.83
CA HIS A 136 -1.53 11.86 -10.35
C HIS A 136 -2.60 11.89 -9.26
N LEU A 137 -2.21 11.88 -7.98
CA LEU A 137 -3.15 11.96 -6.88
C LEU A 137 -3.82 13.35 -6.84
N PRO A 138 -5.17 13.41 -6.86
CA PRO A 138 -5.86 14.67 -6.63
C PRO A 138 -5.60 15.16 -5.20
N PRO A 139 -5.63 16.49 -4.97
CA PRO A 139 -5.49 17.03 -3.62
C PRO A 139 -6.54 16.44 -2.69
N ALA A 140 -6.16 16.19 -1.45
CA ALA A 140 -7.10 15.69 -0.45
C ALA A 140 -8.31 16.64 -0.35
N PRO A 141 -9.55 16.13 -0.26
CA PRO A 141 -10.71 16.97 -0.01
C PRO A 141 -10.48 17.80 1.25
N ALA A 142 -10.86 19.08 1.22
CA ALA A 142 -10.80 19.92 2.41
C ALA A 142 -11.58 19.22 3.56
N PRO A 143 -11.07 19.26 4.81
CA PRO A 143 -11.80 18.69 5.93
C PRO A 143 -13.20 19.32 5.95
N PRO A 144 -14.25 18.53 6.28
CA PRO A 144 -15.59 19.09 6.38
C PRO A 144 -15.53 20.27 7.34
N ALA A 145 -16.00 21.44 6.87
CA ALA A 145 -16.11 22.63 7.71
C ALA A 145 -16.80 22.17 8.99
N ALA A 146 -16.12 22.36 10.13
CA ALA A 146 -16.65 21.97 11.44
C ALA A 146 -18.12 22.41 11.47
N ALA A 147 -19.02 21.44 11.57
CA ALA A 147 -20.45 21.71 11.57
C ALA A 147 -20.66 22.80 12.62
N THR A 148 -20.99 24.01 12.18
CA THR A 148 -21.33 25.12 13.06
C THR A 148 -22.46 24.59 13.91
N GLU A 149 -22.13 24.30 15.17
CA GLU A 149 -23.08 23.89 16.19
C GLU A 149 -24.23 24.90 16.14
N PRO A 150 -25.49 24.47 15.94
CA PRO A 150 -26.59 25.40 15.89
C PRO A 150 -26.59 26.21 17.18
N ALA A 151 -26.56 27.54 17.05
CA ALA A 151 -26.51 28.46 18.18
C ALA A 151 -27.57 28.07 19.23
N PRO A 152 -27.22 28.07 20.53
CA PRO A 152 -28.17 27.68 21.57
C PRO A 152 -29.43 28.54 21.47
N ALA A 153 -30.59 27.88 21.42
CA ALA A 153 -31.88 28.54 21.32
C ALA A 153 -32.03 29.58 22.43
N SER A 154 -32.31 30.83 22.03
CA SER A 154 -32.56 31.94 22.96
C SER A 154 -33.65 31.55 23.95
N PRO A 155 -33.46 31.73 25.27
CA PRO A 155 -34.50 31.42 26.24
C PRO A 155 -35.71 32.32 25.98
N ALA A 156 -36.88 31.70 25.84
CA ALA A 156 -38.15 32.37 25.69
C ALA A 156 -38.35 33.35 26.86
N ARG A 157 -38.60 34.63 26.53
CA ARG A 157 -39.13 35.59 27.48
C ARG A 157 -40.47 35.07 27.99
N THR A 158 -40.51 34.64 29.24
CA THR A 158 -41.74 34.56 30.01
C THR A 158 -42.15 35.98 30.34
N GLU A 159 -43.04 36.57 29.55
CA GLU A 159 -43.77 37.77 29.95
C GLU A 159 -44.88 37.34 30.93
N GLY A 160 -44.88 37.98 32.10
CA GLY A 160 -45.93 37.88 33.11
C GLY A 160 -46.92 39.05 33.04
#